data_AF-A0A1Q2YEX2-F1
#
_entry.id   AF-A0A1Q2YEX2-F1
#
_cell.length_a   1.000
_cell.length_b   1.000
_cell.length_c   1.000
_cell.angle_alpha   90.00
_cell.angle_beta   90.00
_cell.angle_gamma   90.00
#
_symmetry.space_group_name_H-M   'P 1'
#
loop_
_entity.id
_entity.type
_entity.pdbx_description
1 polymer ?
#
loop_
_entity_poly.entity_id
_entity_poly.type
_entity_poly.pdbx_seq_one_letter_code
_entity_poly.pdbx_strand_id
1 'polypeptide(L)'
;MSEYLSSYDGQMHDPTGVYPLNWDSNPQQSTKVNIPNISNHEEENIYPDFKVWNQTEEEDKIMKTHLQKGYMEPPFVKHEDQSGRQLITELLTRSNAQSPLTLHERDSKLDLMGQIFVDAMHKRRFFNGIKSKGAYKPPPRVTLTEHKKEAWLKKLANPNIPLQELSRAIPHGKSATKVQQT
;
A
#
# COMPACT_ATOMS: atom_id res chain seq x y z
N MET A 1 15.10 -3.46 -15.45
CA MET A 1 15.40 -4.86 -15.84
C MET A 1 14.86 -5.71 -14.72
N SER A 2 13.65 -6.21 -14.93
CA SER A 2 12.86 -6.93 -13.94
C SER A 2 13.44 -8.33 -13.78
N GLU A 3 14.02 -8.63 -12.61
CA GLU A 3 14.37 -9.99 -12.24
C GLU A 3 13.07 -10.79 -12.05
N TYR A 4 12.57 -11.38 -13.13
CA TYR A 4 11.64 -12.49 -13.03
C TYR A 4 12.44 -13.67 -12.46
N LEU A 5 12.39 -13.78 -11.13
CA LEU A 5 12.93 -14.90 -10.38
C LEU A 5 12.19 -16.17 -10.82
N SER A 6 12.82 -16.92 -11.71
CA SER A 6 12.62 -18.36 -11.80
C SER A 6 13.11 -18.97 -10.48
N SER A 7 12.19 -19.19 -9.54
CA SER A 7 12.48 -19.91 -8.29
C SER A 7 12.90 -21.33 -8.63
N TYR A 8 14.11 -21.71 -8.24
CA TYR A 8 14.63 -23.09 -8.38
C TYR A 8 13.90 -24.12 -7.48
N ASP A 9 12.95 -23.68 -6.66
CA ASP A 9 12.21 -24.49 -5.67
C ASP A 9 10.76 -24.81 -6.09
N GLY A 10 10.33 -24.39 -7.29
CA GLY A 10 8.99 -24.69 -7.82
C GLY A 10 7.82 -23.98 -7.13
N GLN A 11 8.07 -23.18 -6.09
CA GLN A 11 7.05 -22.36 -5.42
C GLN A 11 7.05 -20.92 -5.97
N MET A 12 5.85 -20.42 -6.28
CA MET A 12 5.64 -19.02 -6.64
C MET A 12 5.42 -18.20 -5.37
N HIS A 13 6.20 -17.13 -5.21
CA HIS A 13 6.04 -16.18 -4.11
C HIS A 13 5.08 -15.06 -4.48
N ASP A 14 4.52 -14.41 -3.46
CA ASP A 14 3.73 -13.19 -3.61
C ASP A 14 4.52 -12.09 -4.36
N PRO A 15 3.83 -11.25 -5.15
CA PRO A 15 4.50 -10.24 -5.95
C PRO A 15 5.17 -9.19 -5.07
N THR A 16 6.48 -9.03 -5.22
CA THR A 16 7.24 -8.06 -4.45
C THR A 16 6.93 -6.63 -4.89
N GLY A 17 6.66 -5.73 -3.94
CA GLY A 17 6.44 -4.31 -4.22
C GLY A 17 5.06 -3.96 -4.79
N VAL A 18 4.14 -4.92 -4.83
CA VAL A 18 2.73 -4.71 -5.21
C VAL A 18 1.87 -4.74 -3.96
N TYR A 19 0.97 -3.77 -3.83
CA TYR A 19 0.00 -3.73 -2.74
C TYR A 19 -1.24 -4.54 -3.10
N PRO A 20 -1.82 -5.31 -2.16
CA PRO A 20 -3.04 -6.04 -2.42
C PRO A 20 -4.24 -5.09 -2.52
N LEU A 21 -5.25 -5.50 -3.29
CA LEU A 21 -6.49 -4.75 -3.50
C LEU A 21 -7.33 -4.64 -2.24
N ASN A 22 -7.29 -5.66 -1.38
CA ASN A 22 -7.96 -5.70 -0.08
C ASN A 22 -7.09 -5.11 1.06
N TRP A 23 -6.05 -4.32 0.73
CA TRP A 23 -5.21 -3.69 1.74
C TRP A 23 -6.02 -2.73 2.63
N ASP A 24 -6.24 -3.12 3.90
CA ASP A 24 -6.74 -2.21 4.91
C ASP A 24 -5.59 -1.37 5.49
N SER A 25 -5.62 -0.07 5.19
CA SER A 25 -4.69 0.91 5.76
C SER A 25 -4.90 1.19 7.25
N ASN A 26 -5.95 0.65 7.88
CA ASN A 26 -6.30 0.89 9.28
C ASN A 26 -6.57 -0.43 10.05
N PRO A 27 -5.55 -1.12 10.57
CA PRO A 27 -5.71 -2.39 11.31
C PRO A 27 -6.54 -2.28 12.61
N GLN A 28 -7.03 -1.09 12.97
CA GLN A 28 -7.93 -0.86 14.11
C GLN A 28 -9.43 -0.87 13.72
N GLN A 29 -9.75 -0.90 12.42
CA GLN A 29 -11.12 -0.94 11.88
C GLN A 29 -11.52 -2.27 11.26
N SER A 30 -10.68 -3.30 11.36
CA SER A 30 -11.13 -4.70 11.30
C SER A 30 -11.96 -5.01 12.56
N THR A 31 -13.04 -4.26 12.79
CA THR A 31 -14.09 -4.68 13.70
C THR A 31 -14.65 -5.95 13.10
N LYS A 32 -14.24 -7.08 13.68
CA LYS A 32 -14.90 -8.37 13.55
C LYS A 32 -16.41 -8.12 13.66
N VAL A 33 -17.10 -8.07 12.52
CA VAL A 33 -18.54 -8.25 12.51
C VAL A 33 -18.73 -9.68 12.97
N ASN A 34 -19.14 -9.83 14.23
CA ASN A 34 -19.25 -11.10 14.91
C ASN A 34 -20.46 -11.84 14.34
N ILE A 35 -20.29 -12.40 13.14
CA ILE A 35 -21.17 -13.42 12.58
C ILE A 35 -20.70 -14.73 13.23
N PRO A 36 -21.52 -15.36 14.08
CA PRO A 36 -21.12 -16.61 14.71
C PRO A 36 -21.07 -17.69 13.63
N ASN A 37 -19.88 -18.27 13.44
CA ASN A 37 -19.56 -19.43 12.58
C ASN A 37 -18.83 -19.14 11.25
N ILE A 38 -17.70 -18.42 11.31
CA ILE A 38 -16.70 -18.42 10.22
C ILE A 38 -15.36 -18.78 10.85
N SER A 39 -14.76 -19.87 10.37
CA SER A 39 -13.41 -20.31 10.68
C SER A 39 -12.43 -19.14 10.53
N ASN A 40 -11.40 -19.10 11.38
CA ASN A 40 -10.31 -18.11 11.31
C ASN A 40 -9.48 -18.29 10.02
N HIS A 41 -10.03 -17.95 8.86
CA HIS A 41 -9.23 -17.71 7.66
C HIS A 41 -8.81 -16.24 7.72
N GLU A 42 -7.52 -16.02 7.92
CA GLU A 42 -6.91 -14.72 7.59
C GLU A 42 -7.27 -14.45 6.12
N GLU A 43 -7.95 -13.34 5.82
CA GLU A 43 -8.34 -13.03 4.44
C GLU A 43 -7.08 -13.00 3.56
N GLU A 44 -7.03 -13.87 2.54
CA GLU A 44 -5.89 -13.93 1.64
C GLU A 44 -5.74 -12.61 0.88
N ASN A 45 -4.50 -12.15 0.72
CA ASN A 45 -4.19 -10.92 0.00
C ASN A 45 -4.46 -11.12 -1.50
N ILE A 46 -5.39 -10.34 -2.04
CA ILE A 46 -5.72 -10.39 -3.47
C ILE A 46 -4.89 -9.33 -4.18
N TYR A 47 -3.96 -9.76 -5.02
CA TYR A 47 -3.09 -8.85 -5.76
C TYR A 47 -3.67 -8.49 -7.13
N PRO A 48 -3.48 -7.23 -7.61
CA PRO A 48 -3.88 -6.85 -8.95
C PRO A 48 -3.07 -7.63 -10.00
N ASP A 49 -3.76 -8.16 -11.00
CA ASP A 49 -3.15 -8.89 -12.14
C ASP A 49 -2.22 -10.06 -11.74
N PHE A 50 -2.43 -10.61 -10.55
CA PHE A 50 -1.64 -11.73 -10.04
C PHE A 50 -2.56 -12.77 -9.42
N LYS A 51 -2.69 -13.91 -10.09
CA LYS A 51 -3.44 -15.07 -9.62
C LYS A 51 -2.64 -16.33 -9.93
N VAL A 52 -2.25 -17.03 -8.88
CA VAL A 52 -1.61 -18.34 -8.99
C VAL A 52 -2.69 -19.41 -9.12
N TRP A 53 -2.45 -20.41 -9.97
CA TRP A 53 -3.31 -21.57 -10.02
C TRP A 53 -3.20 -22.34 -8.70
N ASN A 54 -4.35 -22.52 -8.04
CA ASN A 54 -4.46 -23.25 -6.79
C ASN A 54 -5.59 -24.28 -6.94
N GLN A 55 -5.36 -25.49 -6.46
CA GLN A 55 -6.37 -26.54 -6.50
C GLN A 55 -7.58 -26.13 -5.65
N THR A 56 -8.75 -26.03 -6.31
CA THR A 56 -10.01 -25.64 -5.66
C THR A 56 -11.03 -26.77 -5.80
N GLU A 57 -11.87 -26.99 -4.77
CA GLU A 57 -12.91 -28.04 -4.79
C GLU A 57 -13.91 -27.88 -5.96
N GLU A 58 -14.15 -26.64 -6.38
CA GLU A 58 -14.99 -26.29 -7.53
C GLU A 58 -14.38 -26.80 -8.85
N GLU A 59 -13.05 -26.72 -9.01
CA GLU A 59 -12.35 -27.22 -10.20
C GLU A 59 -12.50 -28.75 -10.32
N ASP A 60 -12.39 -29.46 -9.19
CA ASP A 60 -12.59 -30.92 -9.15
C ASP A 60 -14.02 -31.33 -9.54
N LYS A 61 -15.01 -30.52 -9.17
CA LYS A 61 -16.41 -30.73 -9.57
C LYS A 61 -16.61 -30.48 -11.07
N ILE A 62 -16.00 -29.43 -11.62
CA ILE A 62 -16.03 -29.13 -13.06
C ILE A 62 -15.39 -30.28 -13.85
N MET A 63 -14.22 -30.76 -13.41
CA MET A 63 -13.52 -31.90 -14.02
C MET A 63 -14.41 -33.15 -14.06
N LYS A 64 -15.01 -33.54 -12.94
CA LYS A 64 -15.85 -34.75 -12.85
C LYS A 64 -17.09 -34.66 -13.75
N THR A 65 -17.66 -33.46 -13.88
CA THR A 65 -18.89 -33.24 -14.65
C THR A 65 -18.67 -33.11 -16.16
N HIS A 66 -17.52 -32.59 -16.60
CA HIS A 66 -17.26 -32.24 -18.01
C HIS A 66 -16.21 -33.11 -18.70
N LEU A 67 -15.76 -34.21 -18.07
CA LEU A 67 -14.68 -35.07 -18.58
C LEU A 67 -14.85 -35.55 -20.04
N GLN A 68 -16.08 -35.82 -20.48
CA GLN A 68 -16.37 -36.30 -21.85
C GLN A 68 -16.88 -35.21 -22.81
N LYS A 69 -17.36 -34.09 -22.28
CA LYS A 69 -18.03 -33.03 -23.07
C LYS A 69 -17.09 -31.89 -23.45
N GLY A 70 -15.93 -31.81 -22.79
CA GLY A 70 -15.10 -30.62 -22.80
C GLY A 70 -15.68 -29.52 -21.90
N TYR A 71 -14.82 -28.66 -21.39
CA TYR A 71 -15.21 -27.50 -20.61
C TYR A 71 -14.57 -26.25 -21.19
N MET A 72 -15.37 -25.21 -21.37
CA MET A 72 -14.93 -23.86 -21.71
C MET A 72 -15.74 -22.90 -20.84
N GLU A 73 -15.08 -21.93 -20.23
CA GLU A 73 -15.75 -20.93 -19.42
C GLU A 73 -16.63 -20.05 -20.32
N PRO A 74 -17.93 -19.90 -20.02
CA PRO A 74 -18.80 -19.01 -20.79
C PRO A 74 -18.39 -17.55 -20.56
N PRO A 75 -18.55 -16.68 -21.57
CA PRO A 75 -18.21 -15.27 -21.42
C PRO A 75 -19.09 -14.63 -20.33
N PHE A 76 -18.47 -13.85 -19.45
CA PHE A 76 -19.17 -13.19 -18.34
C PHE A 76 -20.16 -12.13 -18.85
N VAL A 77 -19.90 -11.53 -20.01
CA VAL A 77 -20.73 -10.49 -20.63
C VAL A 77 -21.15 -10.94 -22.03
N LYS A 78 -22.42 -10.75 -22.37
CA LYS A 78 -23.03 -11.24 -23.63
C LYS A 78 -22.46 -10.65 -24.93
N HIS A 79 -21.86 -9.46 -24.87
CA HIS A 79 -21.44 -8.70 -26.05
C HIS A 79 -20.00 -8.22 -25.90
N GLU A 80 -19.07 -9.14 -25.64
CA GLU A 80 -17.64 -8.83 -25.45
C GLU A 80 -16.98 -8.20 -26.67
N ASP A 81 -17.44 -8.55 -27.88
CA ASP A 81 -16.89 -8.05 -29.14
C ASP A 81 -17.48 -6.71 -29.61
N GLN A 82 -18.47 -6.16 -28.90
CA GLN A 82 -19.11 -4.91 -29.33
C GLN A 82 -18.33 -3.68 -28.88
N SER A 83 -18.14 -2.74 -29.81
CA SER A 83 -17.53 -1.45 -29.49
C SER A 83 -18.44 -0.61 -28.60
N GLY A 84 -17.94 -0.19 -27.43
CA GLY A 84 -18.61 0.77 -26.55
C GLY A 84 -18.71 2.19 -27.12
N ARG A 85 -18.17 2.48 -28.32
CA ARG A 85 -18.10 3.84 -28.88
C ARG A 85 -19.46 4.53 -28.90
N GLN A 86 -20.49 3.89 -29.44
CA GLN A 86 -21.82 4.50 -29.58
C GLN A 86 -22.40 4.89 -28.21
N LEU A 87 -22.32 3.98 -27.24
CA LEU A 87 -22.79 4.18 -25.87
C LEU A 87 -22.03 5.34 -25.20
N ILE A 88 -20.70 5.35 -25.30
CA ILE A 88 -19.87 6.38 -24.68
C ILE A 88 -20.09 7.73 -25.35
N THR A 89 -20.20 7.79 -26.67
CA THR A 89 -20.49 9.05 -27.38
C THR A 89 -21.83 9.62 -26.94
N GLU A 90 -22.87 8.80 -26.81
CA GLU A 90 -24.17 9.26 -26.30
C GLU A 90 -24.02 9.81 -24.88
N LEU A 91 -23.33 9.09 -23.97
CA LEU A 91 -23.14 9.53 -22.60
C LEU A 91 -22.38 10.85 -22.48
N LEU A 92 -21.44 11.11 -23.39
CA LEU A 92 -20.65 12.35 -23.43
C LEU A 92 -21.41 13.51 -24.06
N THR A 93 -22.19 13.28 -25.12
CA THR A 93 -22.88 14.34 -25.87
C THR A 93 -24.31 14.60 -25.39
N ARG A 94 -24.89 13.71 -24.58
CA ARG A 94 -26.25 13.85 -24.04
C ARG A 94 -26.28 14.98 -23.01
N SER A 95 -26.45 16.20 -23.50
CA SER A 95 -26.93 17.32 -22.70
C SER A 95 -28.36 17.03 -22.26
N ASN A 96 -28.67 17.20 -20.97
CA ASN A 96 -30.04 17.15 -20.47
C ASN A 96 -30.85 18.27 -21.16
N ALA A 97 -31.54 17.95 -22.25
CA ALA A 97 -32.28 18.90 -23.06
C ALA A 97 -33.65 19.29 -22.46
N GLN A 98 -34.00 18.77 -21.28
CA GLN A 98 -35.30 19.00 -20.63
C GLN A 98 -35.26 19.97 -19.45
N SER A 99 -34.09 20.50 -19.05
CA SER A 99 -34.02 21.58 -18.05
C SER A 99 -33.96 22.95 -18.73
N PRO A 100 -34.85 23.91 -18.38
CA PRO A 100 -34.89 25.25 -18.96
C PRO A 100 -33.83 26.19 -18.34
N LEU A 101 -32.60 25.68 -18.14
CA LEU A 101 -31.52 26.41 -17.49
C LEU A 101 -30.32 26.60 -18.43
N THR A 102 -29.57 27.66 -18.15
CA THR A 102 -28.65 28.33 -19.09
C THR A 102 -27.47 27.45 -19.50
N LEU A 103 -26.81 27.81 -20.61
CA LEU A 103 -25.68 27.07 -21.22
C LEU A 103 -24.52 26.72 -20.25
N HIS A 104 -24.40 27.42 -19.13
CA HIS A 104 -23.40 27.20 -18.08
C HIS A 104 -23.74 26.11 -17.05
N GLU A 105 -25.00 25.65 -16.98
CA GLU A 105 -25.48 24.68 -15.98
C GLU A 105 -25.73 23.29 -16.58
N ARG A 106 -25.09 23.00 -17.72
CA ARG A 106 -25.09 21.67 -18.31
C ARG A 106 -23.95 20.88 -17.70
N ASP A 107 -24.18 20.30 -16.52
CA ASP A 107 -23.26 19.32 -15.92
C ASP A 107 -23.16 18.11 -16.85
N SER A 108 -22.22 18.17 -17.77
CA SER A 108 -21.87 17.04 -18.62
C SER A 108 -21.35 15.91 -17.73
N LYS A 109 -21.67 14.66 -18.05
CA LYS A 109 -21.11 13.51 -17.30
C LYS A 109 -19.58 13.53 -17.25
N LEU A 110 -18.96 14.17 -18.25
CA LEU A 110 -17.53 14.43 -18.30
C LEU A 110 -17.05 15.34 -17.16
N ASP A 111 -17.79 16.40 -16.84
CA ASP A 111 -17.44 17.29 -15.72
C ASP A 111 -17.55 16.57 -14.38
N LEU A 112 -18.61 15.77 -14.19
CA LEU A 112 -18.75 14.89 -13.02
C LEU A 112 -17.57 13.92 -12.88
N MET A 113 -17.12 13.29 -13.97
CA MET A 113 -15.93 12.44 -13.93
C MET A 113 -14.69 13.24 -13.50
N GLY A 114 -14.52 14.46 -14.03
CA GLY A 114 -13.45 15.38 -13.62
C GLY A 114 -13.47 15.64 -12.12
N GLN A 115 -14.63 15.96 -11.56
CA GLN A 115 -14.81 16.17 -10.13
C GLN A 115 -14.46 14.92 -9.29
N ILE A 116 -14.89 13.74 -9.72
CA ILE A 116 -14.58 12.46 -9.05
C ILE A 116 -13.07 12.18 -9.06
N PHE A 117 -12.39 12.42 -10.19
CA PHE A 117 -10.94 12.25 -10.29
C PHE A 117 -10.19 13.21 -9.36
N VAL A 118 -10.61 14.46 -9.28
CA VAL A 118 -10.03 15.45 -8.35
C VAL A 118 -10.23 15.03 -6.89
N ASP A 119 -11.44 14.58 -6.52
CA ASP A 119 -11.72 14.07 -5.18
C ASP A 119 -10.86 12.83 -4.83
N ALA A 120 -10.74 11.88 -5.76
CA ALA A 120 -9.87 10.71 -5.60
C ALA A 120 -8.40 11.11 -5.39
N MET A 121 -7.90 12.11 -6.12
CA MET A 121 -6.54 12.64 -5.94
C MET A 121 -6.36 13.33 -4.58
N HIS A 122 -7.34 14.09 -4.13
CA HIS A 122 -7.31 14.71 -2.80
C HIS A 122 -7.26 13.65 -1.69
N LYS A 123 -8.10 12.61 -1.78
CA LYS A 123 -8.07 11.47 -0.85
C LYS A 123 -6.71 10.79 -0.84
N ARG A 124 -6.16 10.45 -2.01
CA ARG A 124 -4.82 9.85 -2.13
C ARG A 124 -3.74 10.71 -1.46
N ARG A 125 -3.75 12.04 -1.69
CA ARG A 125 -2.80 12.95 -1.04
C ARG A 125 -2.95 12.95 0.49
N PHE A 126 -4.18 12.95 0.98
CA PHE A 126 -4.45 12.92 2.41
C PHE A 126 -3.98 11.62 3.08
N PHE A 127 -4.15 10.47 2.43
CA PHE A 127 -3.68 9.18 2.95
C PHE A 127 -2.16 9.01 2.85
N ASN A 128 -1.53 9.49 1.78
CA ASN A 128 -0.09 9.39 1.59
C ASN A 128 0.73 10.41 2.40
N GLY A 129 0.07 11.37 3.08
CA GLY A 129 0.75 12.30 3.96
C GLY A 129 1.30 11.60 5.21
N ILE A 130 2.53 11.93 5.60
CA ILE A 130 3.12 11.41 6.85
C ILE A 130 2.36 12.04 8.03
N LYS A 131 1.44 11.28 8.64
CA LYS A 131 0.61 11.74 9.78
C LYS A 131 1.33 11.63 11.14
N SER A 132 2.65 11.46 11.14
CA SER A 132 3.43 11.21 12.37
C SER A 132 3.63 12.49 13.19
N LYS A 133 3.31 12.43 14.49
CA LYS A 133 3.82 13.39 15.46
C LYS A 133 5.33 13.12 15.59
N GLY A 134 6.16 14.10 15.25
CA GLY A 134 7.61 13.93 15.05
C GLY A 134 8.28 12.93 15.99
N ALA A 135 8.84 11.86 15.42
CA ALA A 135 9.49 10.77 16.16
C ALA A 135 10.90 11.15 16.68
N TYR A 136 11.36 12.37 16.42
CA TYR A 136 12.65 12.84 16.92
C TYR A 136 12.58 13.05 18.42
N LYS A 137 13.29 12.18 19.15
CA LYS A 137 13.58 12.37 20.57
C LYS A 137 15.04 12.79 20.69
N PRO A 138 15.35 13.89 21.38
CA PRO A 138 16.74 14.24 21.61
C PRO A 138 17.44 13.09 22.37
N PRO A 139 18.72 12.82 22.08
CA PRO A 139 19.49 11.81 22.79
C PRO A 139 19.42 12.00 24.32
N PRO A 140 19.23 10.92 25.10
CA PRO A 140 19.20 11.03 26.54
C PRO A 140 20.57 11.48 27.06
N ARG A 141 20.57 12.47 27.95
CA ARG A 141 21.78 12.89 28.67
C ARG A 141 22.02 11.94 29.84
N VAL A 142 23.22 11.38 29.92
CA VAL A 142 23.58 10.38 30.93
C VAL A 142 24.78 10.85 31.72
N THR A 143 24.78 10.64 33.04
CA THR A 143 25.94 10.85 33.89
C THR A 143 26.83 9.60 33.83
N LEU A 144 28.05 9.74 33.28
CA LEU A 144 29.05 8.68 33.21
C LEU A 144 30.24 9.00 34.11
N THR A 145 30.91 7.97 34.61
CA THR A 145 32.18 8.11 35.32
C THR A 145 33.29 8.59 34.38
N GLU A 146 34.33 9.24 34.89
CA GLU A 146 35.42 9.83 34.09
C GLU A 146 36.04 8.80 33.12
N HIS A 147 36.30 7.58 33.59
CA HIS A 147 36.85 6.49 32.77
C HIS A 147 35.95 6.12 31.58
N LYS A 148 34.63 6.00 31.80
CA LYS A 148 33.66 5.70 30.73
C LYS A 148 33.51 6.87 29.75
N LYS A 149 33.68 8.11 30.23
CA LYS A 149 33.62 9.33 29.41
C LYS A 149 34.84 9.47 28.50
N GLU A 150 36.04 9.20 29.01
CA GLU A 150 37.27 9.17 28.21
C GLU A 150 37.22 8.06 27.15
N ALA A 151 36.74 6.88 27.52
CA ALA A 151 36.52 5.80 26.57
C ALA A 151 35.50 6.19 25.48
N TRP A 152 34.41 6.90 25.84
CA TRP A 152 33.44 7.41 24.89
C TRP A 152 34.03 8.47 23.94
N LEU A 153 34.83 9.42 24.45
CA LEU A 153 35.54 10.42 23.62
C LEU A 153 36.55 9.76 22.68
N LYS A 154 37.30 8.77 23.17
CA LYS A 154 38.21 7.99 22.33
C LYS A 154 37.47 7.26 21.22
N LYS A 155 36.27 6.73 21.52
CA LYS A 155 35.40 6.13 20.52
C LYS A 155 34.84 7.16 19.53
N LEU A 156 34.55 8.37 19.98
CA LEU A 156 34.10 9.48 19.11
C LEU A 156 35.18 9.89 18.11
N ALA A 157 36.45 9.84 18.50
CA ALA A 157 37.58 10.15 17.62
C ALA A 157 37.87 9.05 16.57
N ASN A 158 37.26 7.87 16.70
CA ASN A 158 37.47 6.75 15.78
C ASN A 158 36.40 6.74 14.67
N PRO A 159 36.76 6.94 13.39
CA PRO A 159 35.79 6.91 12.29
C PRO A 159 35.20 5.53 12.03
N ASN A 160 35.81 4.47 12.59
CA ASN A 160 35.35 3.09 12.45
C ASN A 160 34.12 2.76 13.32
N ILE A 161 33.73 3.66 14.24
CA ILE A 161 32.61 3.44 15.15
C ILE A 161 31.39 4.22 14.65
N PRO A 162 30.23 3.57 14.44
CA PRO A 162 29.05 4.25 13.92
C PRO A 162 28.47 5.22 14.95
N LEU A 163 28.09 6.41 14.48
CA LEU A 163 27.54 7.47 15.33
C LEU A 163 26.23 7.05 16.02
N GLN A 164 25.46 6.13 15.43
CA GLN A 164 24.24 5.58 16.03
C GLN A 164 24.48 4.91 17.40
N GLU A 165 25.64 4.28 17.60
CA GLU A 165 25.97 3.66 18.89
C GLU A 165 26.34 4.71 19.93
N LEU A 166 27.06 5.75 19.52
CA LEU A 166 27.53 6.83 20.40
C LEU A 166 26.41 7.79 20.79
N SER A 167 25.43 8.02 19.90
CA SER A 167 24.29 8.92 20.14
C SER A 167 23.22 8.34 21.04
N ARG A 168 23.29 7.05 21.43
CA ARG A 168 22.33 6.42 22.35
C ARG A 168 22.41 6.96 23.78
N ALA A 169 23.59 7.40 24.21
CA ALA A 169 23.81 7.95 25.53
C ALA A 169 24.89 9.03 25.44
N ILE A 170 24.47 10.29 25.45
CA ILE A 170 25.40 11.41 25.39
C ILE A 170 25.78 11.80 26.84
N PRO A 171 27.05 11.68 27.24
CA PRO A 171 27.47 12.11 28.55
C PRO A 171 27.20 13.60 28.76
N HIS A 172 26.88 14.02 29.99
CA HIS A 172 26.88 15.46 30.30
C HIS A 172 28.24 16.06 29.95
N GLY A 173 28.21 17.14 29.16
CA GLY A 173 29.40 17.88 28.73
C GLY A 173 30.19 18.39 29.93
N LYS A 174 31.51 18.60 29.74
CA LYS A 174 32.28 19.43 30.68
C LYS A 174 31.85 20.88 30.42
N SER A 175 31.75 21.72 31.44
CA SER A 175 31.46 23.15 31.29
C SER A 175 32.40 23.75 30.23
N ALA A 176 31.87 24.60 29.34
CA ALA A 176 32.52 25.10 28.11
C ALA A 176 33.96 25.61 28.29
N THR A 177 34.36 25.96 29.51
CA THR A 177 35.66 26.52 29.90
C THR A 177 36.87 25.60 29.71
N LYS A 178 36.72 24.27 29.57
CA LYS A 178 37.87 23.34 29.52
C LYS A 178 38.05 22.55 28.21
N VAL A 179 37.35 22.91 27.15
CA VAL A 179 37.36 22.17 25.87
C VAL A 179 38.50 22.61 24.94
N GLN A 180 39.21 23.72 25.22
CA GLN A 180 40.28 24.24 24.36
C GLN A 180 41.71 23.72 24.66
N GLN A 181 41.90 22.73 25.55
CA GLN A 181 43.24 22.30 25.99
C GLN A 181 43.60 20.82 25.73
N THR A 182 42.85 20.09 24.91
CA THR A 182 43.16 18.69 24.58
C THR A 182 42.91 18.39 23.11
#